data_AF-A0A530M4Z5-F1
#
_entry.id   AF-A0A530M4Z5-F1
#
_cell.length_a   1.000
_cell.length_b   1.000
_cell.length_c   1.000
_cell.angle_alpha   90.00
_cell.angle_beta   90.00
_cell.angle_gamma   90.00
#
_symmetry.space_group_name_H-M   'P 1'
#
loop_
_entity.id
_entity.type
_entity.pdbx_description
1 polymer ?
#
loop_
_entity_poly.entity_id
_entity_poly.type
_entity_poly.pdbx_seq_one_letter_code
_entity_poly.pdbx_strand_id
1 'polypeptide(L)'
;APDVTAFGLRIEMAHHSLTAPFTEAGLRLYALARGELHVVLDGLVVASSGGDSDGSCAGFFHSSQVSLAMSTASHHGYHDIIAVERTNTDNPSPDQNGECQSHPGKPVKRTYRLRYDGNRYPVPAALKVMGL
;
A
#
# COMPACT_ATOMS: atom_id res chain seq x y z
N ALA A 1 -21.72 6.68 10.02
CA ALA A 1 -22.47 7.78 10.65
C ALA A 1 -23.60 8.19 9.69
N PRO A 2 -24.83 8.37 10.17
CA PRO A 2 -25.88 9.03 9.38
C PRO A 2 -25.36 10.39 8.91
N ASP A 3 -25.70 10.80 7.69
CA ASP A 3 -25.35 12.12 7.11
C ASP A 3 -23.86 12.39 6.84
N VAL A 4 -23.01 11.35 6.77
CA VAL A 4 -21.61 11.47 6.33
C VAL A 4 -21.42 10.75 5.00
N THR A 5 -21.00 11.49 3.97
CA THR A 5 -20.55 10.92 2.70
C THR A 5 -19.04 10.75 2.75
N ALA A 6 -18.54 9.56 2.43
CA ALA A 6 -17.10 9.30 2.38
C ALA A 6 -16.68 8.85 0.97
N PHE A 7 -15.48 9.23 0.56
CA PHE A 7 -14.87 8.76 -0.69
C PHE A 7 -13.36 8.61 -0.52
N GLY A 8 -12.76 7.84 -1.42
CA GLY A 8 -11.31 7.63 -1.46
C GLY A 8 -10.72 8.09 -2.79
N LEU A 9 -9.51 8.63 -2.74
CA LEU A 9 -8.65 8.82 -3.90
C LEU A 9 -7.52 7.81 -3.86
N ARG A 10 -7.38 7.03 -4.94
CA ARG A 10 -6.26 6.12 -5.15
C ARG A 10 -5.38 6.71 -6.25
N ILE A 11 -4.16 7.06 -5.89
CA ILE A 11 -3.19 7.73 -6.77
C ILE A 11 -2.08 6.74 -7.06
N GLU A 12 -1.86 6.43 -8.33
CA GLU A 12 -0.80 5.54 -8.79
C GLU A 12 0.35 6.37 -9.38
N MET A 13 1.57 6.03 -8.98
CA MET A 13 2.81 6.58 -9.49
C MET A 13 3.66 5.44 -10.02
N ALA A 14 4.33 5.65 -11.13
CA ALA A 14 5.20 4.66 -11.74
C ALA A 14 6.47 5.32 -12.28
N HIS A 15 7.59 4.63 -12.13
CA HIS A 15 8.84 4.91 -12.81
C HIS A 15 9.21 3.69 -13.66
N HIS A 16 9.15 3.88 -14.97
CA HIS A 16 9.49 2.84 -15.93
C HIS A 16 10.97 2.94 -16.27
N SER A 17 11.78 2.15 -15.55
CA SER A 17 13.20 1.92 -15.85
C SER A 17 13.41 0.44 -16.13
N LEU A 18 14.30 0.13 -17.07
CA LEU A 18 14.66 -1.25 -17.41
C LEU A 18 15.35 -1.95 -16.22
N THR A 19 16.23 -1.22 -15.54
CA THR A 19 17.09 -1.75 -14.48
C THR A 19 16.58 -1.43 -13.09
N ALA A 20 15.66 -0.46 -12.93
CA ALA A 20 15.16 -0.04 -11.62
C ALA A 20 13.66 0.36 -11.67
N PRO A 21 12.75 -0.53 -12.08
CA PRO A 21 11.32 -0.20 -12.14
C PRO A 21 10.74 0.06 -10.75
N PHE A 22 9.75 0.95 -10.67
CA PHE A 22 9.03 1.23 -9.42
C PHE A 22 7.57 1.58 -9.69
N THR A 23 6.67 1.14 -8.81
CA THR A 23 5.29 1.60 -8.75
C THR A 23 4.83 1.77 -7.30
N GLU A 24 3.98 2.76 -7.04
CA GLU A 24 3.34 2.96 -5.74
C GLU A 24 1.91 3.46 -5.94
N ALA A 25 0.96 2.85 -5.24
CA ALA A 25 -0.42 3.29 -5.15
C ALA A 25 -0.71 3.79 -3.73
N GLY A 26 -0.89 5.10 -3.59
CA GLY A 26 -1.30 5.74 -2.34
C GLY A 26 -2.81 5.91 -2.25
N LEU A 27 -3.38 5.71 -1.07
CA LEU A 27 -4.78 5.96 -0.74
C LEU A 27 -4.89 7.20 0.15
N ARG A 28 -5.84 8.07 -0.18
CA ARG A 28 -6.37 9.11 0.70
C ARG A 28 -7.86 8.90 0.88
N LEU A 29 -8.36 9.07 2.10
CA LEU A 29 -9.80 9.01 2.39
C LEU A 29 -10.29 10.36 2.86
N TYR A 30 -11.49 10.70 2.41
CA TYR A 30 -12.16 11.95 2.71
C TYR A 30 -13.54 11.67 3.29
N ALA A 31 -13.95 12.50 4.24
CA ALA A 31 -15.30 12.54 4.76
C ALA A 31 -15.88 13.93 4.55
N LEU A 32 -17.06 14.01 3.93
CA LEU A 32 -17.87 15.20 3.83
C LEU A 32 -18.92 15.15 4.94
N ALA A 33 -18.77 16.01 5.94
CA ALA A 33 -19.67 16.10 7.08
C ALA A 33 -20.06 17.57 7.30
N ARG A 34 -21.37 17.84 7.45
CA ARG A 34 -21.89 19.20 7.69
C ARG A 34 -21.43 20.25 6.65
N GLY A 35 -21.18 19.83 5.41
CA GLY A 35 -20.73 20.70 4.33
C GLY A 35 -19.21 20.96 4.30
N GLU A 36 -18.44 20.35 5.21
CA GLU A 36 -16.98 20.46 5.25
C GLU A 36 -16.29 19.17 4.82
N LEU A 37 -15.24 19.30 4.02
CA LEU A 37 -14.42 18.19 3.54
C LEU A 37 -13.23 17.98 4.46
N HIS A 38 -13.15 16.81 5.09
CA HIS A 38 -12.06 16.42 5.98
C HIS A 38 -11.22 15.31 5.36
N VAL A 39 -9.90 15.47 5.38
CA VAL A 39 -8.96 14.38 5.05
C VAL A 39 -8.83 13.49 6.28
N VAL A 40 -9.44 12.31 6.24
CA VAL A 40 -9.47 11.39 7.38
C VAL A 40 -8.39 10.32 7.29
N LEU A 41 -7.81 10.08 6.12
CA LEU A 41 -6.61 9.26 5.94
C LEU A 41 -5.77 9.90 4.85
N ASP A 42 -4.50 10.17 5.14
CA ASP A 42 -3.63 10.91 4.23
C ASP A 42 -2.37 10.10 3.88
N GLY A 43 -2.45 9.36 2.77
CA GLY A 43 -1.29 8.72 2.17
C GLY A 43 -0.91 7.38 2.80
N LEU A 44 -1.81 6.41 2.70
CA LEU A 44 -1.52 4.99 2.97
C LEU A 44 -1.12 4.28 1.67
N VAL A 45 0.08 3.70 1.60
CA VAL A 45 0.46 2.80 0.50
C VAL A 45 -0.43 1.56 0.54
N VAL A 46 -1.18 1.33 -0.54
CA VAL A 46 -2.05 0.16 -0.70
C VAL A 46 -1.51 -0.86 -1.69
N ALA A 47 -0.60 -0.44 -2.56
CA ALA A 47 0.21 -1.33 -3.36
C ALA A 47 1.56 -0.67 -3.66
N SER A 48 2.62 -1.44 -3.71
CA SER A 48 3.89 -1.00 -4.25
C SER A 48 4.63 -2.15 -4.91
N SER A 49 5.49 -1.83 -5.86
CA SER A 49 6.46 -2.77 -6.39
C SER A 49 7.72 -2.03 -6.78
N GLY A 50 8.84 -2.73 -6.74
CA GLY A 50 10.09 -2.21 -7.23
C GLY A 50 11.16 -3.28 -7.25
N GLY A 51 12.32 -2.91 -7.73
CA GLY A 51 13.45 -3.82 -7.77
C GLY A 51 14.56 -3.32 -8.65
N ASP A 52 15.67 -4.05 -8.62
CA ASP A 52 16.82 -3.81 -9.45
C ASP A 52 17.05 -5.03 -10.35
N SER A 53 17.34 -4.79 -11.62
CA SER A 53 17.68 -5.82 -12.61
C SER A 53 19.00 -5.49 -13.29
N ASP A 54 19.67 -6.53 -13.79
CA ASP A 54 20.83 -6.41 -14.68
C ASP A 54 20.46 -5.97 -16.12
N GLY A 55 19.17 -5.73 -16.38
CA GLY A 55 18.63 -5.39 -17.70
C GLY A 55 18.33 -6.60 -18.59
N SER A 56 18.55 -7.83 -18.12
CA SER A 56 18.33 -9.08 -18.86
C SER A 56 17.45 -10.06 -18.09
N CYS A 57 17.87 -10.50 -16.91
CA CYS A 57 17.14 -11.47 -16.09
C CYS A 57 17.49 -11.37 -14.60
N ALA A 58 18.78 -11.32 -14.25
CA ALA A 58 19.18 -11.40 -12.85
C ALA A 58 18.75 -10.13 -12.11
N GLY A 59 18.16 -10.28 -10.93
CA GLY A 59 17.71 -9.13 -10.18
C GLY A 59 17.13 -9.47 -8.81
N PHE A 60 16.61 -8.42 -8.18
CA PHE A 60 15.85 -8.50 -6.95
C PHE A 60 14.62 -7.63 -7.05
N PHE A 61 13.45 -8.23 -6.85
CA PHE A 61 12.16 -7.54 -6.91
C PHE A 61 11.41 -7.73 -5.60
N HIS A 62 10.64 -6.71 -5.24
CA HIS A 62 9.74 -6.74 -4.11
C HIS A 62 8.38 -6.15 -4.51
N SER A 63 7.34 -6.62 -3.84
CA SER A 63 5.99 -6.08 -3.98
C SER A 63 5.26 -6.11 -2.66
N SER A 64 4.38 -5.14 -2.42
CA SER A 64 3.47 -5.11 -1.29
C SER A 64 2.04 -4.84 -1.76
N GLN A 65 1.07 -5.47 -1.10
CA GLN A 65 -0.35 -5.18 -1.27
C GLN A 65 -1.01 -5.09 0.11
N VAL A 66 -1.88 -4.09 0.29
CA VAL A 66 -2.62 -3.88 1.54
C VAL A 66 -4.11 -4.03 1.29
N SER A 67 -4.73 -4.98 1.97
CA SER A 67 -6.19 -5.11 2.03
C SER A 67 -6.73 -4.33 3.23
N LEU A 68 -7.83 -3.60 3.02
CA LEU A 68 -8.49 -2.81 4.05
C LEU A 68 -9.86 -3.40 4.39
N ALA A 69 -10.15 -3.52 5.68
CA ALA A 69 -11.44 -3.94 6.18
C ALA A 69 -11.91 -3.00 7.29
N MET A 70 -13.20 -2.65 7.30
CA MET A 70 -13.80 -1.90 8.40
C MET A 70 -14.02 -2.83 9.60
N SER A 71 -13.52 -2.44 10.76
CA SER A 71 -13.76 -3.14 12.02
C SER A 71 -15.15 -2.83 12.57
N THR A 72 -15.73 -3.74 13.33
CA THR A 72 -16.93 -3.45 14.13
C THR A 72 -16.64 -2.46 15.27
N ALA A 73 -15.40 -2.41 15.74
CA ALA A 73 -14.98 -1.44 16.74
C ALA A 73 -14.93 -0.02 16.13
N SER A 74 -15.34 0.97 16.93
CA SER A 74 -15.33 2.37 16.52
C SER A 74 -14.71 3.24 17.61
N HIS A 75 -14.09 4.34 17.17
CA HIS A 75 -13.55 5.39 18.03
C HIS A 75 -13.92 6.74 17.44
N HIS A 76 -14.32 7.68 18.30
CA HIS A 76 -14.67 9.05 17.90
C HIS A 76 -15.63 9.15 16.68
N GLY A 77 -16.60 8.22 16.60
CA GLY A 77 -17.67 8.24 15.58
C GLY A 77 -17.34 7.52 14.28
N TYR A 78 -16.13 6.98 14.10
CA TYR A 78 -15.72 6.22 12.92
C TYR A 78 -15.26 4.80 13.29
N HIS A 79 -15.46 3.86 12.36
CA HIS A 79 -14.99 2.48 12.50
C HIS A 79 -13.48 2.40 12.33
N ASP A 80 -12.80 1.59 13.15
CA ASP A 80 -11.37 1.34 12.94
C ASP A 80 -11.14 0.64 11.60
N ILE A 81 -9.99 0.88 10.98
CA ILE A 81 -9.59 0.20 9.75
C ILE A 81 -8.56 -0.87 10.08
N ILE A 82 -8.81 -2.10 9.64
CA ILE A 82 -7.83 -3.18 9.67
C ILE A 82 -7.10 -3.20 8.32
N ALA A 83 -5.81 -2.92 8.35
CA ALA A 83 -4.93 -2.98 7.19
C ALA A 83 -4.08 -4.25 7.25
N VAL A 84 -4.19 -5.09 6.24
CA VAL A 84 -3.45 -6.35 6.13
C VAL A 84 -2.50 -6.23 4.96
N GLU A 85 -1.22 -6.05 5.28
CA GLU A 85 -0.12 -5.99 4.33
C GLU A 85 0.38 -7.40 4.01
N ARG A 86 0.59 -7.68 2.73
CA ARG A 86 1.32 -8.84 2.24
C ARG A 86 2.47 -8.38 1.37
N THR A 87 3.69 -8.75 1.74
CA THR A 87 4.91 -8.45 0.98
C THR A 87 5.44 -9.73 0.35
N ASN A 88 5.86 -9.67 -0.91
CA ASN A 88 6.52 -10.76 -1.62
C ASN A 88 7.88 -10.25 -2.15
N THR A 89 8.82 -11.18 -2.32
CA THR A 89 10.13 -10.93 -2.94
C THR A 89 10.38 -11.97 -4.01
N ASP A 90 11.16 -11.62 -5.02
CA ASP A 90 11.64 -12.53 -6.05
C ASP A 90 13.07 -12.20 -6.45
N ASN A 91 13.85 -13.23 -6.74
CA ASN A 91 15.26 -13.13 -7.11
C ASN A 91 15.49 -13.90 -8.41
N PRO A 92 14.94 -13.43 -9.55
CA PRO A 92 15.06 -14.17 -10.80
C PRO A 92 16.52 -14.32 -11.22
N SER A 93 16.84 -15.45 -11.85
CA SER A 93 18.16 -15.72 -12.42
C SER A 93 18.09 -16.72 -13.58
N PRO A 94 19.04 -16.69 -14.54
CA PRO A 94 19.08 -17.66 -15.62
C PRO A 94 19.38 -19.07 -15.12
N ASP A 95 18.70 -20.08 -15.67
CA ASP A 95 19.05 -21.48 -15.47
C ASP A 95 20.19 -21.94 -16.40
N GLN A 96 20.48 -23.25 -16.39
CA GLN A 96 21.55 -23.85 -17.21
C GLN A 96 21.32 -23.70 -18.73
N ASN A 97 20.08 -23.47 -19.16
CA ASN A 97 19.71 -23.26 -20.56
C ASN A 97 19.63 -21.78 -20.92
N GLY A 98 19.89 -20.88 -19.96
CA GLY A 98 19.76 -19.44 -20.13
C GLY A 98 18.32 -18.91 -19.99
N GLU A 99 17.36 -19.76 -19.61
CA GLU A 99 15.97 -19.35 -19.39
C GLU A 99 15.84 -18.66 -18.03
N CYS A 100 15.10 -17.56 -17.97
CA CYS A 100 14.95 -16.80 -16.74
C CYS A 100 13.96 -17.46 -15.79
N GLN A 101 14.44 -17.93 -14.63
CA GLN A 101 13.63 -18.59 -13.62
C GLN A 101 13.38 -17.69 -12.42
N SER A 102 12.14 -17.69 -11.94
CA SER A 102 11.73 -17.00 -10.71
C SER A 102 12.14 -17.81 -9.47
N HIS A 103 12.59 -17.11 -8.44
CA HIS A 103 12.99 -17.68 -7.15
C HIS A 103 12.29 -16.90 -6.03
N PRO A 104 10.99 -17.12 -5.83
CA PRO A 104 10.21 -16.33 -4.89
C PRO A 104 10.62 -16.61 -3.45
N GLY A 105 10.80 -15.54 -2.68
CA GLY A 105 11.00 -15.62 -1.24
C GLY A 105 9.70 -15.99 -0.51
N LYS A 106 9.81 -16.26 0.81
CA LYS A 106 8.63 -16.51 1.64
C LYS A 106 7.82 -15.21 1.80
N PRO A 107 6.51 -15.21 1.48
CA PRO A 107 5.66 -14.05 1.71
C PRO A 107 5.59 -13.68 3.18
N VAL A 108 5.62 -12.38 3.48
CA VAL A 108 5.47 -11.84 4.82
C VAL A 108 4.10 -11.18 4.94
N LYS A 109 3.43 -11.38 6.08
CA LYS A 109 2.13 -10.75 6.38
C LYS A 109 2.23 -9.90 7.63
N ARG A 110 1.72 -8.68 7.58
CA ARG A 110 1.63 -7.76 8.72
C ARG A 110 0.21 -7.20 8.84
N THR A 111 -0.26 -7.03 10.06
CA THR A 111 -1.60 -6.49 10.32
C THR A 111 -1.47 -5.25 11.16
N TYR A 112 -2.13 -4.18 10.74
CA TYR A 112 -2.19 -2.89 11.41
C TYR A 112 -3.65 -2.57 11.72
N ARG A 113 -3.90 -1.96 12.88
CA ARG A 113 -5.21 -1.44 13.24
C ARG A 113 -5.12 0.08 13.31
N LEU A 114 -5.76 0.75 12.36
CA LEU A 114 -5.82 2.20 12.30
C LEU A 114 -7.05 2.63 13.11
N ARG A 115 -6.79 3.16 14.31
CA ARG A 115 -7.84 3.73 15.16
C ARG A 115 -8.04 5.18 14.75
N TYR A 116 -9.30 5.59 14.55
CA TYR A 116 -9.59 6.99 14.30
C TYR A 116 -9.30 7.79 15.58
N ASP A 117 -8.44 8.82 15.49
CA ASP A 117 -7.98 9.59 16.67
C ASP A 117 -8.88 10.79 17.01
N GLY A 118 -9.98 10.96 16.27
CA GLY A 118 -10.86 12.13 16.34
C GLY A 118 -10.66 13.12 15.20
N ASN A 119 -9.52 13.06 14.51
CA ASN A 119 -9.18 13.91 13.37
C ASN A 119 -8.85 13.08 12.11
N ARG A 120 -8.06 12.01 12.26
CA ARG A 120 -7.60 11.15 11.16
C ARG A 120 -7.31 9.73 11.63
N TYR A 121 -7.06 8.84 10.67
CA TYR A 121 -6.43 7.54 10.87
C TYR A 121 -4.91 7.73 10.79
N PRO A 122 -4.16 7.52 11.89
CA PRO A 122 -2.71 7.57 11.84
C PRO A 122 -2.16 6.46 10.94
N VAL A 123 -1.42 6.85 9.91
CA VAL A 123 -0.78 5.90 8.99
C VAL A 123 0.51 5.36 9.63
N PRO A 124 0.68 4.04 9.74
CA PRO A 124 1.93 3.45 10.23
C PRO A 124 3.09 3.87 9.33
N ALA A 125 4.26 4.16 9.92
CA ALA A 125 5.42 4.61 9.17
C ALA A 125 5.81 3.68 8.01
N ALA A 126 5.61 2.37 8.18
CA ALA A 126 5.87 1.35 7.16
C ALA A 126 4.94 1.40 5.94
N LEU A 127 3.77 2.04 6.06
CA LEU A 127 2.78 2.16 4.99
C LEU A 127 2.55 3.60 4.57
N LYS A 128 3.44 4.51 4.93
CA LYS A 128 3.32 5.91 4.53
C LYS A 128 3.84 6.05 3.11
N VAL A 129 3.08 6.76 2.27
CA VAL A 129 3.52 7.08 0.90
C VAL A 129 4.89 7.76 0.93
N MET A 130 5.73 7.42 -0.05
CA MET A 130 6.96 8.17 -0.26
C MET A 130 6.55 9.57 -0.68
N GLY A 131 6.95 10.56 0.11
CA GLY A 131 6.34 11.90 0.11
C GLY A 131 6.24 12.56 -1.28
N LEU A 132 5.11 13.22 -1.49
CA LEU A 132 5.04 14.47 -2.25
C LEU A 132 5.65 15.60 -1.42
#